data_AF-A0A622JPP6-F1
#
_entry.id   AF-A0A622JPP6-F1
#
_cell.length_a   1.000
_cell.length_b   1.000
_cell.length_c   1.000
_cell.angle_alpha   90.00
_cell.angle_beta   90.00
_cell.angle_gamma   90.00
#
_symmetry.space_group_name_H-M   'P 1'
#
loop_
_entity.id
_entity.type
_entity.pdbx_description
1 polymer ?
#
loop_
_entity_poly.entity_id
_entity_poly.type
_entity_poly.pdbx_seq_one_letter_code
_entity_poly.pdbx_strand_id
1 'polypeptide(L)' 'MARQRRSITDIICENCKYLPTKRSRNKPKPIPTESQVKTFDYVYGLLQSKWNRMRRTR' A
#
# COMPACT_ATOMS: atom_id res chain seq x y z
N MET A 1 2.54 -23.74 -36.29
CA MET A 1 1.92 -22.39 -36.21
C MET A 1 3.03 -21.37 -36.07
N ALA A 2 3.34 -20.61 -37.13
CA ALA A 2 4.33 -19.54 -37.02
C ALA A 2 3.80 -18.47 -36.07
N ARG A 3 4.55 -18.12 -35.02
CA ARG A 3 4.18 -17.07 -34.07
C ARG A 3 4.02 -15.77 -34.86
N GLN A 4 2.79 -15.30 -34.99
CA GLN A 4 2.50 -14.02 -35.64
C GLN A 4 3.35 -12.95 -34.95
N ARG A 5 4.20 -12.26 -35.72
CA ARG A 5 5.09 -11.24 -35.15
C ARG A 5 4.20 -10.13 -34.60
N ARG A 6 4.19 -9.97 -33.28
CA ARG A 6 3.47 -8.85 -32.63
C ARG A 6 4.08 -7.54 -33.13
N SER A 7 3.25 -6.52 -33.29
CA SER A 7 3.74 -5.20 -33.64
C SER A 7 4.63 -4.66 -32.52
N ILE A 8 5.61 -3.84 -32.86
CA ILE A 8 6.50 -3.20 -31.87
C ILE A 8 5.67 -2.36 -30.89
N THR A 9 4.61 -1.71 -31.37
CA THR A 9 3.67 -0.93 -30.56
C THR A 9 2.92 -1.79 -29.55
N ASP A 10 2.47 -2.99 -29.92
CA ASP A 10 1.79 -3.90 -28.99
C ASP A 10 2.74 -4.35 -27.89
N ILE A 11 3.98 -4.67 -28.24
CA ILE A 11 5.01 -5.07 -27.26
C ILE A 11 5.26 -3.94 -26.26
N ILE A 12 5.38 -2.70 -26.75
CA ILE A 12 5.59 -1.53 -25.89
C ILE A 12 4.36 -1.29 -25.00
N CYS A 13 3.14 -1.35 -25.54
CA CYS A 13 1.92 -1.13 -24.76
C CYS A 13 1.74 -2.18 -23.66
N GLU A 14 2.03 -3.46 -23.95
CA GLU A 14 2.01 -4.53 -22.95
C GLU A 14 3.01 -4.27 -21.81
N ASN A 15 4.23 -3.81 -22.14
CA ASN A 15 5.23 -3.47 -21.13
C ASN A 15 4.84 -2.23 -20.30
N CYS A 16 4.24 -1.22 -20.93
CA CYS A 16 3.82 0.01 -20.27
C CYS A 16 2.73 -0.19 -19.21
N LYS A 17 1.96 -1.30 -19.24
CA LYS A 17 0.99 -1.65 -18.19
C LYS A 17 1.63 -1.80 -16.81
N TYR A 18 2.86 -2.29 -16.78
CA TYR A 18 3.61 -2.54 -15.54
C TYR A 18 4.48 -1.37 -15.12
N LEU A 19 4.64 -0.37 -16.00
CA LEU A 19 5.43 0.81 -15.69
C LEU A 19 4.60 1.83 -14.90
N PRO A 20 5.14 2.37 -13.80
CA PRO A 20 4.46 3.43 -13.06
C PRO A 20 4.31 4.67 -13.94
N THR A 21 3.09 5.21 -14.00
CA THR A 21 2.80 6.43 -14.77
C THR A 21 3.52 7.65 -14.17
N LYS A 22 3.76 8.68 -14.99
CA LYS A 22 4.36 9.95 -14.53
C LYS A 22 3.63 10.53 -13.32
N ARG A 23 2.30 10.43 -13.27
CA ARG A 23 1.48 10.89 -12.14
C ARG A 23 1.78 10.13 -10.85
N SER A 24 1.97 8.81 -10.93
CA SER A 24 2.34 7.98 -9.78
C SER A 24 3.76 8.28 -9.29
N ARG A 25 4.70 8.52 -10.21
CA ARG A 25 6.09 8.84 -9.87
C ARG A 25 6.23 10.23 -9.21
N ASN A 26 5.49 11.22 -9.69
CA ASN A 26 5.58 12.60 -9.22
C ASN A 26 4.79 12.87 -7.93
N LYS A 27 3.98 11.92 -7.47
CA LYS A 27 3.24 12.01 -6.21
C LYS A 27 3.68 10.90 -5.27
N PRO A 28 4.94 10.93 -4.79
CA PRO A 28 5.40 9.97 -3.80
C PRO A 28 4.53 10.07 -2.56
N LYS A 29 4.27 8.93 -1.93
CA LYS A 29 3.59 8.90 -0.63
C LYS A 29 4.49 9.62 0.39
N PRO A 30 3.94 10.48 1.25
CA PRO A 30 4.74 11.13 2.28
C PRO A 30 5.34 10.06 3.20
N ILE A 31 6.61 10.25 3.56
CA ILE A 31 7.26 9.43 4.58
C ILE A 31 6.56 9.73 5.91
N PRO A 32 6.06 8.72 6.63
CA PRO A 32 5.40 8.96 7.91
C PRO A 32 6.38 9.58 8.90
N THR A 33 5.90 10.56 9.66
CA THR A 33 6.65 11.09 10.81
C THR A 33 6.75 10.02 11.90
N GLU A 34 7.75 10.10 12.78
CA GLU A 34 7.96 9.13 13.87
C GLU A 34 6.69 8.82 14.68
N SER A 35 5.88 9.85 14.98
CA SER A 35 4.60 9.70 15.68
C SER A 35 3.53 8.90 14.93
N GLN A 36 3.63 8.79 13.60
CA GLN A 36 2.72 8.04 12.74
C GLN A 36 3.18 6.60 12.51
N VAL A 37 4.44 6.28 12.83
CA VAL A 37 4.98 4.93 12.71
C VAL A 37 4.39 4.09 13.85
N LYS A 38 3.44 3.22 13.50
CA LYS A 38 2.87 2.26 14.45
C LYS A 38 3.93 1.21 14.76
N THR A 39 4.44 1.21 15.99
CA THR A 39 5.27 0.13 16.51
C THR A 39 4.40 -0.96 17.12
N PHE A 40 4.95 -2.17 17.21
CA PHE A 40 4.27 -3.26 17.90
C PHE A 40 4.35 -3.03 19.41
N ASP A 41 3.19 -2.97 20.07
CA ASP A 41 3.07 -2.85 21.52
C ASP A 41 2.48 -4.15 22.08
N TYR A 42 3.28 -4.85 22.88
CA TYR A 42 2.92 -6.13 23.52
C TYR A 42 1.70 -6.01 24.44
N VAL A 43 1.42 -4.84 25.00
CA VAL A 43 0.38 -4.61 26.00
C VAL A 43 -0.89 -4.00 25.39
N TYR A 44 -0.82 -3.50 24.15
CA TYR A 44 -1.90 -2.78 23.49
C TYR A 44 -3.25 -3.50 23.56
N GLY A 45 -3.29 -4.81 23.29
CA GLY A 45 -4.52 -5.61 23.35
C GLY A 45 -5.14 -5.71 24.75
N LEU A 46 -4.31 -5.83 25.79
CA LEU A 46 -4.76 -5.84 27.18
C LEU A 46 -5.30 -4.46 27.59
N LEU A 47 -4.60 -3.40 27.20
CA LEU A 47 -5.00 -2.02 27.47
C LEU A 47 -6.34 -1.71 26.81
N GLN A 48 -6.49 -2.05 25.52
CA GLN A 48 -7.74 -1.86 24.77
C GLN A 48 -8.91 -2.61 25.43
N SER A 49 -8.67 -3.86 25.88
CA SER A 49 -9.68 -4.66 26.59
C SER A 49 -10.10 -4.03 27.92
N LYS A 50 -9.14 -3.50 28.69
CA LYS A 50 -9.40 -2.77 29.95
C LYS A 50 -10.28 -1.54 29.70
N TRP A 51 -9.91 -0.71 28.72
CA TRP A 51 -10.68 0.49 28.37
C TRP A 51 -12.08 0.18 27.86
N ASN A 52 -12.21 -0.83 27.01
CA ASN A 52 -13.51 -1.27 26.49
C ASN A 52 -14.45 -1.73 27.61
N ARG A 53 -13.92 -2.43 28.64
CA ARG A 53 -14.72 -2.79 29.82
C ARG A 53 -15.18 -1.53 30.56
N MET A 54 -14.27 -0.64 30.94
CA MET A 54 -14.59 0.58 31.69
C MET A 54 -15.59 1.51 30.98
N ARG A 55 -15.57 1.54 29.64
CA ARG A 55 -16.52 2.35 28.84
C ARG A 55 -17.88 1.68 28.65
N ARG A 56 -17.98 0.35 28.73
CA ARG A 56 -19.24 -0.40 28.59
C ARG A 56 -20.01 -0.53 29.89
N THR A 57 -19.35 -0.34 31.04
CA THR A 57 -20.00 -0.32 32.36
C THR A 57 -20.54 1.06 32.76
N ARG A 58 -20.29 2.10 31.97
CA ARG A 58 -21.01 3.38 32.06
C ARG A 58 -22.17 3.36 31.07
#